data_AF-A0A7W1QKI7-F1
#
_entry.id   AF-A0A7W1QKI7-F1
#
_cell.length_a   1.000
_cell.length_b   1.000
_cell.length_c   1.000
_cell.angle_alpha   90.00
_cell.angle_beta   90.00
_cell.angle_gamma   90.00
#
_symmetry.space_group_name_H-M   'P 1'
#
loop_
_entity.id
_entity.type
_entity.pdbx_description
1 polymer ?
#
loop_
_entity_poly.entity_id
_entity_poly.type
_entity_poly.pdbx_seq_one_letter_code
_entity_poly.pdbx_strand_id
1 'polypeptide(L)'
;VGLEVKGGTKATERLLKRLKLVTHAPSLAGVETLVSEPRLTSHKGIGADGRARIGIPDGFLRLSCGLEDAADIIGDLEQGLK
;
A
#
# COMPACT_ATOMS: atom_id res chain seq x y z
N VAL A 1 -6.36 -6.12 -2.62
CA VAL A 1 -6.35 -5.26 -3.83
C VAL A 1 -4.94 -4.74 -4.07
N GLY A 2 -4.45 -4.77 -5.32
CA GLY A 2 -3.17 -4.16 -5.71
C GLY A 2 -3.39 -2.80 -6.37
N LEU A 3 -2.57 -1.81 -6.04
CA LEU A 3 -2.68 -0.45 -6.56
C LEU A 3 -1.29 0.18 -6.74
N GLU A 4 -1.16 1.10 -7.69
CA GLU A 4 0.07 1.84 -7.93
C GLU A 4 -0.13 3.32 -7.61
N VAL A 5 0.73 3.86 -6.74
CA VAL A 5 0.79 5.29 -6.44
C VAL A 5 1.69 5.98 -7.45
N LYS A 6 1.11 6.90 -8.23
CA LYS A 6 1.87 7.74 -9.17
C LYS A 6 2.92 8.56 -8.42
N GLY A 7 4.16 8.55 -8.92
CA GLY A 7 5.31 9.18 -8.26
C GLY A 7 6.21 8.19 -7.48
N GLY A 8 5.89 6.90 -7.53
CA GLY A 8 6.76 5.80 -7.07
C GLY A 8 7.05 5.85 -5.57
N THR A 9 8.21 5.32 -5.17
CA THR A 9 8.67 5.22 -3.77
C THR A 9 8.39 6.47 -2.93
N LYS A 10 8.74 7.65 -3.42
CA LYS A 10 8.58 8.90 -2.67
C LYS A 10 7.11 9.24 -2.41
N ALA A 11 6.23 8.96 -3.37
CA ALA A 11 4.80 9.19 -3.20
C ALA A 11 4.18 8.17 -2.25
N THR A 12 4.56 6.89 -2.38
CA THR A 12 4.17 5.82 -1.47
C THR A 12 4.56 6.13 -0.02
N GLU A 13 5.81 6.51 0.24
CA GLU A 13 6.28 6.83 1.59
C GLU A 13 5.56 8.05 2.20
N ARG A 14 5.17 9.03 1.38
CA ARG A 14 4.36 10.17 1.85
C ARG A 14 2.95 9.75 2.21
N LEU A 15 2.30 8.96 1.36
CA LEU A 15 0.97 8.41 1.62
C LEU A 15 0.97 7.63 2.94
N LEU A 16 1.88 6.65 3.08
CA LEU A 16 1.95 5.77 4.25
C LEU A 16 2.16 6.53 5.57
N LYS A 17 2.89 7.66 5.55
CA LYS A 17 3.09 8.53 6.72
C LYS A 17 1.87 9.37 7.08
N ARG A 18 0.92 9.53 6.16
CA ARG A 18 -0.27 10.38 6.31
C ARG A 18 -1.52 9.61 6.67
N LEU A 19 -1.52 8.29 6.52
CA LEU A 19 -2.63 7.42 6.90
C LEU A 19 -2.81 7.42 8.43
N LYS A 20 -4.05 7.36 8.87
CA LYS A 20 -4.44 7.39 10.29
C LYS A 20 -5.27 6.17 10.68
N LEU A 21 -6.06 5.65 9.74
CA LEU A 21 -6.88 4.46 9.92
C LEU A 21 -6.18 3.23 9.35
N VAL A 22 -5.75 3.32 8.09
CA VAL A 22 -5.11 2.21 7.39
C VAL A 22 -3.69 2.00 7.94
N THR A 23 -3.42 0.79 8.44
CA THR A 23 -2.13 0.48 9.08
C THR A 23 -1.13 -0.10 8.09
N HIS A 24 0.11 0.42 8.09
CA HIS A 24 1.20 -0.15 7.29
C HIS A 24 1.81 -1.38 7.98
N ALA A 25 1.50 -2.58 7.48
CA ALA A 25 2.02 -3.85 8.02
C ALA A 25 2.09 -4.94 6.93
N PRO A 26 3.03 -5.91 7.03
CA PRO A 26 3.20 -6.98 6.03
C PRO A 26 2.12 -8.08 6.07
N SER A 27 1.11 -7.97 6.94
CA SER A 27 0.03 -8.95 7.14
C SER A 27 -1.17 -8.71 6.20
N LEU A 28 -2.17 -9.59 6.28
CA LEU A 28 -3.40 -9.55 5.46
C LEU A 28 -4.54 -10.31 6.14
N ALA A 29 -5.78 -10.04 5.68
CA ALA A 29 -7.02 -10.68 6.12
C ALA A 29 -7.35 -10.54 7.62
N GLY A 30 -6.87 -9.47 8.26
CA GLY A 30 -7.32 -9.04 9.59
C GLY A 30 -8.68 -8.35 9.54
N VAL A 31 -9.21 -8.02 10.72
CA VAL A 31 -10.42 -7.18 10.83
C VAL A 31 -10.09 -5.71 10.56
N GLU A 32 -8.84 -5.32 10.75
CA GLU A 32 -8.27 -4.03 10.42
C GLU A 32 -7.82 -3.94 8.96
N THR A 33 -7.97 -2.76 8.37
CA THR A 33 -7.46 -2.47 7.04
C THR A 33 -5.95 -2.26 7.07
N LEU A 34 -5.24 -3.06 6.26
CA LEU A 34 -3.79 -3.05 6.17
C LEU A 34 -3.33 -2.65 4.78
N VAL A 35 -2.24 -1.88 4.71
CA VAL A 35 -1.48 -1.64 3.49
C VAL A 35 -0.08 -2.24 3.64
N SER A 36 0.45 -2.82 2.58
CA SER A 36 1.79 -3.43 2.57
C SER A 36 2.59 -3.01 1.33
N GLU A 37 3.91 -3.00 1.47
CA GLU A 37 4.88 -2.73 0.41
C GLU A 37 5.58 -4.03 -0.04
N PRO A 38 5.13 -4.71 -1.11
CA PRO A 38 5.78 -5.92 -1.60
C PRO A 38 7.27 -5.73 -1.92
N ARG A 39 7.67 -4.52 -2.36
CA ARG A 39 9.08 -4.15 -2.62
C ARG A 39 9.99 -4.30 -1.40
N LEU A 40 9.45 -4.17 -0.18
CA LEU A 40 10.18 -4.27 1.09
C LEU A 40 9.95 -5.60 1.80
N THR A 41 8.98 -6.40 1.36
CA THR A 41 8.50 -7.59 2.07
C THR A 41 8.61 -8.83 1.16
N SER A 42 7.48 -9.38 0.72
CA SER A 42 7.38 -10.65 -0.01
C SER A 42 8.17 -10.70 -1.32
N HIS A 43 8.39 -9.56 -1.98
CA HIS A 43 9.04 -9.47 -3.28
C HIS A 43 10.40 -8.76 -3.23
N LYS A 44 10.95 -8.57 -2.02
CA LYS A 44 12.24 -7.91 -1.80
C LYS A 44 13.37 -8.55 -2.62
N GLY A 45 13.42 -9.88 -2.68
CA GLY A 45 14.49 -10.64 -3.34
C GLY A 45 14.53 -10.57 -4.86
N ILE A 46 13.46 -10.07 -5.52
CA ILE A 46 13.35 -10.06 -7.00
C ILE A 46 14.09 -8.86 -7.63
N GLY A 47 14.45 -7.85 -6.83
CA GLY A 47 15.06 -6.61 -7.32
C GLY A 47 14.08 -5.70 -8.06
N ALA A 48 14.45 -4.44 -8.28
CA ALA A 48 13.55 -3.42 -8.85
C ALA A 48 13.09 -3.79 -10.28
N ASP A 49 14.02 -4.14 -11.16
CA ASP A 49 13.71 -4.49 -12.55
C ASP A 49 12.85 -5.74 -12.67
N GLY A 50 13.13 -6.76 -11.85
CA GLY A 50 12.35 -7.99 -11.83
C GLY A 50 10.94 -7.75 -11.32
N ARG A 51 10.77 -6.94 -10.26
CA ARG A 51 9.45 -6.57 -9.74
C ARG A 51 8.63 -5.76 -10.76
N ALA A 52 9.26 -4.79 -11.44
CA ALA A 52 8.60 -3.99 -12.48
C ALA A 52 8.05 -4.88 -13.62
N ARG A 53 8.80 -5.91 -14.04
CA ARG A 53 8.38 -6.87 -15.07
C ARG A 53 7.15 -7.69 -14.69
N ILE A 54 6.92 -7.94 -13.40
CA ILE A 54 5.75 -8.68 -12.90
C ILE A 54 4.61 -7.77 -12.42
N GLY A 55 4.67 -6.47 -12.75
CA GLY A 55 3.62 -5.51 -12.40
C GLY A 55 3.66 -5.03 -10.95
N ILE A 56 4.83 -5.09 -10.30
CA ILE A 56 5.06 -4.58 -8.93
C ILE A 56 6.12 -3.46 -9.01
N PRO A 57 5.86 -2.34 -9.69
CA PRO A 57 6.79 -1.21 -9.67
C PRO A 57 6.97 -0.68 -8.24
N ASP A 58 7.95 0.18 -8.03
CA ASP A 58 8.25 0.71 -6.68
C ASP A 58 7.12 1.58 -6.08
N GLY A 59 6.14 2.00 -6.89
CA GLY A 59 4.90 2.64 -6.43
C GLY A 59 3.79 1.66 -6.01
N PHE A 60 4.01 0.36 -6.15
CA PHE A 60 2.99 -0.66 -5.89
C PHE A 60 2.75 -0.85 -4.39
N LEU A 61 1.48 -0.77 -4.01
CA LEU A 61 0.96 -1.07 -2.69
C LEU A 61 -0.08 -2.20 -2.78
N ARG A 62 -0.13 -3.01 -1.73
CA ARG A 62 -1.18 -4.02 -1.57
C ARG A 62 -2.04 -3.68 -0.36
N LEU A 63 -3.30 -3.39 -0.64
CA LEU A 63 -4.35 -3.11 0.35
C LEU A 63 -5.11 -4.40 0.69
N SER A 64 -5.20 -4.72 1.98
CA SER A 64 -6.09 -5.72 2.55
C SER A 64 -7.19 -4.98 3.28
N CYS A 65 -8.39 -4.93 2.71
CA CYS A 65 -9.52 -4.26 3.34
C CYS A 65 -10.00 -5.06 4.56
N GLY A 66 -10.15 -4.38 5.68
CA GLY A 66 -10.74 -4.89 6.90
C GLY A 66 -12.26 -4.75 6.89
N LEU A 67 -12.83 -4.60 8.08
CA LEU A 67 -14.27 -4.52 8.35
C LEU A 67 -14.73 -3.11 8.77
N GLU A 68 -13.88 -2.10 8.68
CA GLU A 68 -14.25 -0.71 8.94
C GLU A 68 -15.27 -0.18 7.92
N ASP A 69 -15.91 0.95 8.23
CA ASP A 69 -16.80 1.61 7.27
C ASP A 69 -16.03 1.99 5.99
N ALA A 70 -16.63 1.68 4.84
CA ALA A 70 -15.99 1.94 3.55
C ALA A 70 -15.69 3.43 3.34
N ALA A 71 -16.55 4.33 3.82
CA ALA A 71 -16.36 5.77 3.72
C ALA A 71 -15.17 6.24 4.56
N ASP A 72 -14.92 5.63 5.73
CA ASP A 72 -13.78 5.94 6.57
C ASP A 72 -12.46 5.49 5.92
N ILE A 73 -12.43 4.28 5.34
CA ILE A 73 -11.27 3.78 4.59
C ILE A 73 -10.97 4.68 3.39
N ILE A 74 -12.00 5.03 2.61
CA ILE A 74 -11.84 5.91 1.44
C ILE A 74 -11.37 7.29 1.89
N GLY A 75 -11.96 7.86 2.94
CA GLY A 75 -11.58 9.17 3.47
C GLY A 75 -10.14 9.24 3.96
N ASP A 76 -9.64 8.19 4.62
CA ASP A 76 -8.25 8.09 5.06
C ASP A 76 -7.29 8.04 3.86
N LEU A 77 -7.62 7.24 2.83
CA LEU A 77 -6.84 7.18 1.59
C LEU A 77 -6.85 8.51 0.82
N GLU A 78 -8.00 9.16 0.68
CA GLU A 78 -8.13 10.47 0.03
C GLU A 78 -7.33 11.55 0.75
N GLN A 79 -7.37 11.57 2.08
CA GLN A 79 -6.57 12.49 2.88
C GLN A 79 -5.08 12.17 2.78
N GLY A 80 -4.69 10.90 2.71
CA GLY A 80 -3.31 10.47 2.58
C GLY A 80 -2.71 10.76 1.20
N LEU A 81 -3.53 10.81 0.14
CA LEU A 81 -3.12 11.05 -1.25
C LEU A 81 -2.93 12.53 -1.60
N LYS A 82 -3.53 13.45 -0.83
CA LYS A 82 -3.20 14.89 -0.87
C LYS A 82 -1.75 15.11 -0.41
#